data_AF-A0A511YQ56-F1
#
_entry.id   AF-A0A511YQ56-F1
#
_cell.length_a   1.000
_cell.length_b   1.000
_cell.length_c   1.000
_cell.angle_alpha   90.00
_cell.angle_beta   90.00
_cell.angle_gamma   90.00
#
_symmetry.space_group_name_H-M   'P 1'
#
loop_
_entity.id
_entity.type
_entity.pdbx_description
1 polymer ?
#
loop_
_entity_poly.entity_id
_entity_poly.type
_entity_poly.pdbx_seq_one_letter_code
_entity_poly.pdbx_strand_id
1 'polypeptide(L)'
;MIIKHLNYSKKVKESHIDFKNLSENYKKITGLSSLKKQMNNSKCVQIYQDNHTVTFTSTKNGGTKGDDKGYSEITDKKIIVEKNKKDLYRYLFQCFDNCE
;
A
#
# COMPACT_ATOMS: atom_id res chain seq x y z
N MET A 1 2.52 8.18 -13.17
CA MET A 1 1.29 7.68 -12.51
C MET A 1 1.34 7.81 -10.99
N ILE A 2 2.42 7.38 -10.31
CA ILE A 2 2.57 7.44 -8.83
C ILE A 2 2.37 8.85 -8.25
N ILE A 3 3.10 9.86 -8.73
CA ILE A 3 2.99 11.26 -8.25
C ILE A 3 1.56 11.80 -8.41
N LYS A 4 0.86 11.44 -9.49
CA LYS A 4 -0.52 11.88 -9.71
C LYS A 4 -1.44 11.40 -8.58
N HIS A 5 -1.30 10.14 -8.16
CA HIS A 5 -2.09 9.59 -7.05
C HIS A 5 -1.69 10.19 -5.69
N LEU A 6 -0.39 10.41 -5.46
CA LEU A 6 0.09 11.06 -4.24
C LEU A 6 -0.44 12.50 -4.10
N ASN A 7 -0.55 13.24 -5.21
CA ASN A 7 -1.14 14.58 -5.23
C ASN A 7 -2.64 14.60 -4.94
N TYR A 8 -3.36 13.49 -5.15
CA TYR A 8 -4.77 13.37 -4.75
C TYR A 8 -4.94 12.95 -3.29
N SER A 9 -3.88 12.52 -2.62
CA SER A 9 -3.92 12.17 -1.21
C SER A 9 -4.23 13.41 -0.36
N LYS A 10 -5.17 13.27 0.57
CA LYS A 10 -5.60 14.34 1.46
C LYS A 10 -5.29 13.96 2.90
N LYS A 11 -4.84 14.94 3.68
CA LYS A 11 -4.85 14.83 5.14
C LYS A 11 -6.26 15.13 5.62
N VAL A 12 -6.97 14.13 6.11
CA VAL A 12 -8.32 14.27 6.68
C VAL A 12 -8.25 14.07 8.19
N LYS A 13 -9.09 14.79 8.94
CA LYS A 13 -9.28 14.57 10.40
C LYS A 13 -10.29 13.44 10.68
N GLU A 14 -10.85 12.85 9.64
CA GLU A 14 -11.88 11.80 9.72
C GLU A 14 -11.32 10.56 10.44
N SER A 15 -11.95 10.16 11.53
CA SER A 15 -11.58 8.96 12.29
C SER A 15 -12.41 7.74 11.90
N HIS A 16 -13.50 7.94 11.15
CA HIS A 16 -14.42 6.87 10.77
C HIS A 16 -14.21 6.42 9.33
N ILE A 17 -13.59 5.25 9.16
CA ILE A 17 -13.46 4.59 7.86
C ILE A 17 -14.61 3.59 7.71
N ASP A 18 -15.42 3.74 6.66
CA ASP A 18 -16.44 2.74 6.30
C ASP A 18 -15.78 1.51 5.66
N PHE A 19 -15.32 0.60 6.51
CA PHE A 19 -14.70 -0.66 6.09
C PHE A 19 -15.64 -1.57 5.31
N LYS A 20 -16.97 -1.44 5.50
CA LYS A 20 -17.96 -2.25 4.78
C LYS A 20 -18.02 -1.82 3.33
N ASN A 21 -18.18 -0.52 3.07
CA ASN A 21 -18.19 0.02 1.71
C ASN A 21 -16.85 -0.22 1.00
N LEU A 22 -15.72 -0.03 1.72
CA LEU A 22 -14.40 -0.35 1.18
C LEU A 22 -14.33 -1.82 0.72
N SER A 23 -14.73 -2.76 1.58
CA SER A 23 -14.73 -4.20 1.26
C SER A 23 -15.60 -4.54 0.05
N GLU A 24 -16.82 -3.98 -0.03
CA GLU A 24 -17.72 -4.23 -1.16
C GLU A 24 -17.18 -3.70 -2.49
N ASN A 25 -16.55 -2.52 -2.49
CA ASN A 25 -15.91 -1.99 -3.69
C ASN A 25 -14.75 -2.88 -4.15
N TYR A 26 -13.93 -3.38 -3.22
CA TYR A 26 -12.86 -4.32 -3.54
C TYR A 26 -13.37 -5.64 -4.11
N LYS A 27 -14.47 -6.20 -3.57
CA LYS A 27 -15.10 -7.40 -4.13
C LYS A 27 -15.56 -7.19 -5.58
N LYS A 28 -16.19 -6.06 -5.86
CA LYS A 28 -16.65 -5.71 -7.22
C LYS A 28 -15.50 -5.61 -8.22
N ILE A 29 -14.38 -5.01 -7.81
CA ILE A 29 -13.22 -4.81 -8.69
C ILE A 29 -12.45 -6.11 -8.92
N THR A 30 -12.24 -6.91 -7.87
CA THR A 30 -11.39 -8.11 -7.93
C THR A 30 -12.13 -9.40 -8.29
N GLY A 31 -13.47 -9.41 -8.17
CA GLY A 31 -14.29 -10.62 -8.29
C GLY A 31 -14.13 -11.60 -7.12
N LEU A 32 -13.32 -11.26 -6.11
CA LEU A 32 -13.02 -12.15 -4.99
C LEU A 32 -14.07 -12.04 -3.90
N SER A 33 -14.68 -13.18 -3.54
CA SER A 33 -15.84 -13.24 -2.65
C SER A 33 -15.56 -12.89 -1.18
N SER A 34 -14.29 -12.78 -0.77
CA SER A 34 -13.93 -12.47 0.61
C SER A 34 -12.56 -11.79 0.75
N LEU A 35 -12.39 -11.04 1.83
CA LEU A 35 -11.10 -10.44 2.24
C LEU A 35 -9.98 -11.48 2.36
N LYS A 36 -10.30 -12.70 2.86
CA LYS A 36 -9.32 -13.79 2.92
C LYS A 36 -8.79 -14.17 1.54
N LYS A 37 -9.67 -14.29 0.54
CA LYS A 37 -9.27 -14.59 -0.84
C LYS A 37 -8.48 -13.43 -1.46
N GLN A 38 -8.88 -12.18 -1.16
CA GLN A 38 -8.14 -10.99 -1.58
C GLN A 38 -6.73 -10.97 -1.03
N MET A 39 -6.57 -11.34 0.25
CA MET A 39 -5.27 -11.29 0.92
C MET A 39 -4.38 -12.52 0.67
N ASN A 40 -4.89 -13.61 0.10
CA ASN A 40 -4.17 -14.88 0.05
C ASN A 40 -2.82 -14.79 -0.70
N ASN A 41 -2.76 -14.01 -1.77
CA ASN A 41 -1.57 -13.84 -2.62
C ASN A 41 -1.28 -12.36 -2.91
N SER A 42 -1.78 -11.46 -2.07
CA SER A 42 -1.58 -10.02 -2.27
C SER A 42 -0.27 -9.56 -1.65
N LYS A 43 0.35 -8.60 -2.33
CA LYS A 43 1.48 -7.83 -1.82
C LYS A 43 1.05 -6.37 -1.70
N CYS A 44 1.55 -5.70 -0.68
CA CYS A 44 1.28 -4.28 -0.45
C CYS A 44 2.60 -3.51 -0.37
N VAL A 45 2.68 -2.40 -1.09
CA VAL A 45 3.76 -1.41 -0.95
C VAL A 45 3.11 -0.13 -0.47
N GLN A 46 3.59 0.39 0.66
CA GLN A 46 3.15 1.68 1.16
C GLN A 46 4.04 2.77 0.56
N ILE A 47 3.41 3.86 0.11
CA ILE A 47 4.10 4.97 -0.54
C ILE A 47 3.73 6.25 0.19
N TYR A 48 4.73 6.93 0.73
CA TYR A 48 4.59 8.20 1.42
C TYR A 48 5.31 9.30 0.66
N GLN A 49 4.79 10.51 0.71
CA GLN A 49 5.41 11.69 0.09
C GLN A 49 5.46 12.84 1.09
N ASP A 50 6.63 13.47 1.19
CA ASP A 50 6.80 14.77 1.82
C ASP A 50 7.15 15.85 0.76
N ASN A 51 7.60 17.03 1.19
CA ASN A 51 7.90 18.13 0.28
C ASN A 51 9.04 17.81 -0.70
N HIS A 52 9.98 16.94 -0.33
CA HIS A 52 11.23 16.71 -1.04
C HIS A 52 11.40 15.27 -1.51
N THR A 53 10.80 14.31 -0.81
CA THR A 53 11.04 12.89 -1.01
C THR A 53 9.77 12.08 -1.23
N VAL A 54 9.96 10.93 -1.87
CA VAL A 54 8.99 9.85 -1.93
C VAL A 54 9.64 8.64 -1.27
N THR A 55 8.94 8.05 -0.31
CA THR A 55 9.36 6.87 0.43
C THR A 55 8.50 5.69 0.02
N PHE A 56 9.14 4.57 -0.32
CA PHE A 56 8.52 3.29 -0.63
C PHE A 56 8.87 2.29 0.48
N THR A 57 7.86 1.61 1.03
CA THR A 57 8.04 0.63 2.09
C THR A 57 7.39 -0.69 1.68
N SER A 58 8.20 -1.74 1.59
CA SER A 58 7.71 -3.12 1.46
C SER A 58 6.96 -3.53 2.72
N THR A 59 6.00 -4.43 2.58
CA THR A 59 5.24 -4.95 3.73
C THR A 59 5.25 -6.47 3.76
N LYS A 60 5.01 -7.00 4.96
CA LYS A 60 4.71 -8.41 5.20
C LYS A 60 3.20 -8.59 5.32
N ASN A 61 2.63 -9.53 4.59
CA ASN A 61 1.21 -9.87 4.63
C ASN A 61 0.94 -10.94 5.71
N GLY A 62 0.36 -10.54 6.83
CA GLY A 62 -0.05 -11.47 7.89
C GLY A 62 -1.49 -12.00 7.74
N GLY A 63 -2.15 -11.73 6.62
CA GLY A 63 -3.49 -12.22 6.32
C GLY A 63 -4.59 -11.57 7.16
N THR A 64 -5.70 -12.27 7.37
CA THR A 64 -6.92 -11.70 7.96
C THR A 64 -7.16 -12.05 9.42
N LYS A 65 -6.28 -12.83 10.06
CA LYS A 65 -6.47 -13.38 11.41
C LYS A 65 -5.14 -13.39 12.18
N GLY A 66 -5.21 -13.46 13.51
CA GLY A 66 -4.05 -13.48 14.39
C GLY A 66 -3.53 -12.07 14.74
N ASP A 67 -2.46 -12.04 15.52
CA ASP A 67 -1.85 -10.80 16.01
C ASP A 67 -1.13 -10.04 14.91
N ASP A 68 -0.61 -10.76 13.91
CA ASP A 68 0.07 -10.19 12.74
C ASP A 68 -0.87 -9.80 11.59
N LYS A 69 -2.20 -9.81 11.80
CA LYS A 69 -3.18 -9.54 10.73
C LYS A 69 -2.91 -8.21 10.00
N GLY A 70 -3.17 -8.18 8.69
CA GLY A 70 -2.99 -7.01 7.85
C GLY A 70 -1.62 -6.98 7.18
N TYR A 71 -1.09 -5.77 6.97
CA TYR A 71 0.21 -5.55 6.37
C TYR A 71 1.10 -4.77 7.33
N SER A 72 2.26 -5.31 7.69
CA SER A 72 3.25 -4.67 8.55
C SER A 72 4.45 -4.19 7.74
N GLU A 73 5.01 -3.03 8.09
CA GLU A 73 6.18 -2.48 7.40
C GLU A 73 7.43 -3.33 7.60
N ILE A 74 8.18 -3.56 6.52
CA ILE A 74 9.53 -4.11 6.54
C ILE A 74 10.50 -2.91 6.48
N THR A 75 10.84 -2.37 7.64
CA THR A 75 11.49 -1.05 7.76
C THR A 75 12.91 -1.00 7.23
N ASP A 76 13.64 -2.11 7.26
CA ASP A 76 15.00 -2.30 6.73
C ASP A 76 15.05 -2.30 5.19
N LYS A 77 13.91 -2.54 4.52
CA LYS A 77 13.79 -2.52 3.05
C LYS A 77 13.19 -1.23 2.49
N LYS A 78 13.19 -0.15 3.28
CA LYS A 78 12.66 1.16 2.89
C LYS A 78 13.55 1.84 1.83
N ILE A 79 12.93 2.39 0.79
CA ILE A 79 13.62 3.13 -0.27
C ILE A 79 13.14 4.59 -0.24
N ILE A 80 14.07 5.53 -0.11
CA ILE A 80 13.78 6.97 -0.08
C ILE A 80 14.46 7.61 -1.30
N VAL A 81 13.69 8.36 -2.09
CA VAL A 81 14.18 9.02 -3.30
C VAL A 81 13.64 10.44 -3.41
N GLU A 82 14.33 11.30 -4.14
CA GLU A 82 13.85 12.65 -4.45
C GLU A 82 12.54 12.60 -5.25
N LYS A 83 11.61 13.51 -4.94
CA LYS A 83 10.28 13.56 -5.56
C LYS A 83 10.32 13.80 -7.08
N ASN A 84 11.32 14.52 -7.56
CA ASN A 84 11.53 14.83 -8.98
C ASN A 84 12.29 13.73 -9.75
N LYS A 85 12.69 12.64 -9.06
CA LYS A 85 13.40 11.51 -9.68
C LYS A 85 12.55 10.93 -10.81
N LYS A 86 13.18 10.67 -11.94
CA LYS A 86 12.56 9.92 -13.04
C LYS A 86 12.38 8.45 -12.63
N ASP A 87 11.50 7.75 -13.34
CA ASP A 87 11.34 6.31 -13.22
C ASP A 87 10.95 5.79 -11.82
N LEU A 88 10.16 6.55 -11.06
CA LEU A 88 9.68 6.14 -9.73
C LEU A 88 9.02 4.75 -9.66
N TYR A 89 8.49 4.27 -10.80
CA TYR A 89 7.90 2.92 -10.89
C TYR A 89 8.92 1.81 -10.62
N ARG A 90 10.22 2.04 -10.87
CA ARG A 90 11.26 1.04 -10.62
C ARG A 90 11.37 0.73 -9.12
N TYR A 91 11.30 1.76 -8.28
CA TYR A 91 11.33 1.59 -6.82
C TYR A 91 10.06 0.92 -6.29
N LEU A 92 8.90 1.19 -6.92
CA LEU A 92 7.68 0.45 -6.62
C LEU A 92 7.84 -1.06 -6.88
N PHE A 93 8.37 -1.44 -8.05
CA PHE A 93 8.58 -2.85 -8.38
C PHE A 93 9.64 -3.49 -7.49
N GLN A 94 10.74 -2.79 -7.22
CA GLN A 94 11.76 -3.27 -6.28
C GLN A 94 11.18 -3.52 -4.88
N CYS A 95 10.37 -2.59 -4.35
CA CYS A 95 9.69 -2.80 -3.07
C CYS A 95 8.66 -3.93 -3.14
N PHE A 96 7.97 -4.09 -4.26
CA PHE A 96 7.01 -5.18 -4.45
C PHE A 96 7.68 -6.56 -4.42
N ASP A 97 8.85 -6.69 -5.04
CA ASP A 97 9.63 -7.92 -5.02
C ASP A 97 10.11 -8.25 -3.60
N ASN A 98 10.41 -7.21 -2.83
CA ASN A 98 10.84 -7.29 -1.42
C ASN A 98 9.72 -7.57 -0.40
N CYS A 99 8.43 -7.53 -0.80
CA CYS A 99 7.30 -7.87 0.07
C CYS A 99 7.28 -9.36 0.43
N GLU A 100 6.80 -9.66 1.64
CA GLU A 100 6.74 -11.00 2.24
C GLU A 100 5.32 -11.47 2.51
#